data_AF-A0A1F2K4V6-F1
#
_entry.id   AF-A0A1F2K4V6-F1
#
_cell.length_a   1.000
_cell.length_b   1.000
_cell.length_c   1.000
_cell.angle_alpha   90.00
_cell.angle_beta   90.00
_cell.angle_gamma   90.00
#
_symmetry.space_group_name_H-M   'P 1'
#
loop_
_entity.id
_entity.type
_entity.pdbx_description
1 polymer ?
#
loop_
_entity_poly.entity_id
_entity_poly.type
_entity_poly.pdbx_seq_one_letter_code
_entity_poly.pdbx_strand_id
1 'polypeptide(L)'
;MHILLKTGITIGAILAVLISCQHEVDIKTAQYAVNGQKVYRTHCQNCHGEKGEGLGNLYPPLTDTTFLQTHRQDLACIIKHGTSGELEVAGKKFNNTMPASNLSAIDIAYVLTYINTKINKGKNLYPLEDVEKSLKGCK
;
A
#
# COMPACT_ATOMS: atom_id res chain seq x y z
N MET A 1 -28.47 35.92 -28.83
CA MET A 1 -28.76 34.54 -28.36
C MET A 1 -27.67 33.53 -28.70
N HIS A 2 -27.13 33.50 -29.93
CA HIS A 2 -26.10 32.52 -30.33
C HIS A 2 -24.72 32.68 -29.65
N ILE A 3 -24.34 33.89 -29.23
CA ILE A 3 -23.04 34.15 -28.57
C ILE A 3 -23.02 33.62 -27.12
N LEU A 4 -24.15 33.71 -26.41
CA LEU A 4 -24.34 33.16 -25.05
C LEU A 4 -24.41 31.62 -25.06
N LEU A 5 -24.97 31.03 -26.13
CA LEU A 5 -25.03 29.57 -26.29
C LEU A 5 -23.64 28.98 -26.58
N LYS A 6 -22.83 29.64 -27.42
CA LYS A 6 -21.47 29.18 -27.74
C LYS A 6 -20.51 29.29 -26.54
N THR A 7 -20.63 30.35 -25.74
CA THR A 7 -19.83 30.53 -24.52
C THR A 7 -20.24 29.56 -23.39
N GLY A 8 -21.52 29.22 -23.29
CA GLY A 8 -21.98 28.17 -22.37
C GLY A 8 -21.47 26.77 -22.73
N ILE A 9 -21.41 26.44 -24.03
CA ILE A 9 -20.91 25.14 -24.52
C ILE A 9 -19.40 25.02 -24.29
N THR A 10 -18.61 26.07 -24.53
CA THR A 10 -17.16 26.04 -24.31
C THR A 10 -16.80 25.95 -22.83
N ILE A 11 -17.50 26.65 -21.94
CA ILE A 11 -17.28 26.56 -20.49
C ILE A 11 -17.69 25.18 -19.95
N GLY A 12 -18.82 24.64 -20.40
CA GLY A 12 -19.29 23.30 -20.01
C GLY A 12 -18.34 22.17 -20.43
N ALA A 13 -17.74 22.27 -21.62
CA ALA A 13 -16.75 21.29 -22.10
C ALA A 13 -15.44 21.33 -21.29
N ILE A 14 -14.97 22.52 -20.91
CA ILE A 14 -13.76 22.68 -20.07
C ILE A 14 -14.00 22.12 -18.65
N LEU A 15 -15.19 22.33 -18.08
CA LEU A 15 -15.53 21.80 -16.76
C LEU A 15 -15.63 20.27 -16.73
N ALA A 16 -16.12 19.65 -17.82
CA ALA A 16 -16.22 18.20 -17.94
C ALA A 16 -14.84 17.51 -18.01
N VAL A 17 -13.87 18.11 -18.71
CA VAL A 17 -12.50 17.56 -18.81
C VAL A 17 -11.79 17.53 -17.45
N LEU A 18 -12.05 18.50 -16.57
CA LEU A 18 -11.41 18.58 -15.25
C LEU A 18 -11.95 17.53 -14.24
N ILE A 19 -13.18 17.05 -14.42
CA ILE A 19 -13.79 16.05 -13.54
C ILE A 19 -13.25 14.63 -13.85
N SER A 20 -12.89 14.36 -15.10
CA SER A 20 -12.47 13.02 -15.54
C SER A 20 -11.13 12.56 -14.93
N CYS A 21 -10.20 13.47 -14.60
CA CYS A 21 -8.88 13.10 -14.08
C CYS A 21 -8.86 12.71 -12.59
N GLN A 22 -9.93 12.98 -11.83
CA GLN A 22 -9.93 12.72 -10.38
C GLN A 22 -10.36 11.29 -9.99
N HIS A 23 -10.97 10.53 -10.90
CA HIS A 23 -11.52 9.20 -10.59
C HIS A 23 -10.54 8.04 -10.77
N GLU A 24 -9.49 8.18 -11.58
CA GLU A 24 -8.60 7.06 -11.92
C GLU A 24 -7.78 6.55 -10.73
N VAL A 25 -7.41 7.45 -9.81
CA VAL A 25 -6.58 7.13 -8.65
C VAL A 25 -7.32 6.22 -7.65
N ASP A 26 -8.63 6.40 -7.48
CA ASP A 26 -9.42 5.59 -6.55
C ASP A 26 -9.65 4.17 -7.09
N ILE A 27 -9.96 4.03 -8.38
CA ILE A 27 -10.18 2.71 -9.02
C ILE A 27 -8.90 1.87 -9.01
N LYS A 28 -7.76 2.45 -9.37
CA LYS A 28 -6.48 1.73 -9.36
C LYS A 28 -6.11 1.28 -7.95
N THR A 29 -6.32 2.13 -6.95
CA THR A 29 -6.07 1.80 -5.54
C THR A 29 -6.98 0.65 -5.09
N ALA A 30 -8.26 0.67 -5.45
CA ALA A 30 -9.20 -0.41 -5.15
C ALA A 30 -8.77 -1.73 -5.80
N GLN A 31 -8.36 -1.72 -7.07
CA GLN A 31 -7.84 -2.90 -7.78
C GLN A 31 -6.60 -3.48 -7.10
N TYR A 32 -5.64 -2.62 -6.73
CA TYR A 32 -4.45 -3.04 -6.00
C TYR A 32 -4.80 -3.65 -4.65
N ALA A 33 -5.75 -3.06 -3.91
CA ALA A 33 -6.19 -3.59 -2.63
C ALA A 33 -6.87 -4.97 -2.76
N VAL A 34 -7.68 -5.19 -3.81
CA VAL A 34 -8.34 -6.50 -4.05
C VAL A 34 -7.31 -7.58 -4.34
N ASN A 35 -6.31 -7.30 -5.19
CA ASN A 35 -5.23 -8.25 -5.45
C ASN A 35 -4.34 -8.43 -4.20
N GLY A 36 -4.07 -7.35 -3.48
CA GLY A 36 -3.28 -7.35 -2.26
C GLY A 36 -3.90 -8.17 -1.15
N GLN A 37 -5.23 -8.23 -1.06
CA GLN A 37 -5.92 -9.11 -0.12
C GLN A 37 -5.58 -10.58 -0.37
N LYS A 38 -5.52 -11.01 -1.64
CA LYS A 38 -5.16 -12.40 -2.00
C LYS A 38 -3.72 -12.70 -1.60
N VAL A 39 -2.79 -11.79 -1.90
CA VAL A 39 -1.37 -11.92 -1.51
C VAL A 39 -1.26 -11.99 0.02
N TYR A 40 -1.95 -11.10 0.74
CA TYR A 40 -1.95 -11.04 2.20
C TYR A 40 -2.42 -12.35 2.84
N ARG A 41 -3.57 -12.87 2.38
CA ARG A 41 -4.15 -14.12 2.89
C ARG A 41 -3.22 -15.31 2.71
N THR A 42 -2.51 -15.37 1.57
CA THR A 42 -1.61 -16.48 1.25
C THR A 42 -0.26 -16.38 1.97
N HIS A 43 0.30 -15.18 2.10
CA HIS A 43 1.71 -15.00 2.48
C HIS A 43 1.93 -14.31 3.82
N CYS A 44 0.98 -13.53 4.33
CA CYS A 44 1.19 -12.65 5.48
C CYS A 44 0.31 -13.01 6.69
N GLN A 45 -0.94 -13.40 6.42
CA GLN A 45 -1.99 -13.56 7.43
C GLN A 45 -1.62 -14.55 8.55
N ASN A 46 -0.95 -15.66 8.23
CA ASN A 46 -0.62 -16.69 9.22
C ASN A 46 0.26 -16.18 10.37
N CYS A 47 1.04 -15.11 10.14
CA CYS A 47 1.88 -14.49 11.17
C CYS A 47 1.30 -13.16 11.64
N HIS A 48 0.85 -12.30 10.71
CA HIS A 48 0.38 -10.95 11.05
C HIS A 48 -1.11 -10.88 11.42
N GLY A 49 -1.84 -11.99 11.39
CA GLY A 49 -3.27 -12.05 11.73
C GLY A 49 -4.18 -11.63 10.57
N GLU A 50 -5.47 -11.91 10.67
CA GLU A 50 -6.45 -11.59 9.62
C GLU A 50 -6.63 -10.08 9.45
N LYS A 51 -6.56 -9.33 10.56
CA LYS A 51 -6.74 -7.88 10.62
C LYS A 51 -5.41 -7.13 10.74
N GLY A 52 -4.27 -7.81 10.60
CA GLY A 52 -2.95 -7.20 10.80
C GLY A 52 -2.60 -6.98 12.27
N GLU A 53 -3.29 -7.62 13.20
CA GLU A 53 -3.15 -7.43 14.65
C GLU A 53 -1.88 -8.07 15.24
N GLY A 54 -1.17 -8.89 14.46
CA GLY A 54 -0.01 -9.66 14.93
C GLY A 54 -0.40 -10.79 15.88
N LEU A 55 0.58 -11.31 16.63
CA LEU A 55 0.36 -12.37 17.61
C LEU A 55 1.18 -12.10 18.88
N GLY A 56 0.56 -11.43 19.86
CA GLY A 56 1.19 -11.14 21.15
C GLY A 56 2.55 -10.45 21.01
N ASN A 57 3.60 -11.11 21.50
CA ASN A 57 4.99 -10.66 21.37
C ASN A 57 5.79 -11.47 20.32
N LEU A 58 5.11 -12.35 19.57
CA LEU A 58 5.77 -13.19 18.56
C LEU A 58 5.83 -12.50 17.21
N TYR A 59 4.71 -11.94 16.73
CA TYR A 59 4.65 -11.30 15.43
C TYR A 59 4.13 -9.86 15.55
N PRO A 60 4.81 -8.88 14.93
CA PRO A 60 4.45 -7.49 15.06
C PRO A 60 3.12 -7.17 14.37
N PRO A 61 2.33 -6.24 14.93
CA PRO A 61 1.13 -5.75 14.28
C PRO A 61 1.48 -4.89 13.05
N LEU A 62 0.73 -5.08 11.97
CA LEU A 62 0.73 -4.20 10.80
C LEU A 62 -0.27 -3.04 10.94
N THR A 63 -0.90 -2.90 12.10
CA THR A 63 -1.79 -1.77 12.44
C THR A 63 -1.03 -0.55 12.99
N ASP A 64 0.27 -0.66 13.22
CA ASP A 64 1.12 0.48 13.60
C ASP A 64 1.42 1.36 12.38
N THR A 65 0.51 2.29 12.11
CA THR A 65 0.66 3.27 11.03
C THR A 65 1.91 4.14 11.17
N THR A 66 2.38 4.41 12.37
CA THR A 66 3.57 5.26 12.59
C THR A 66 4.82 4.55 12.11
N PHE A 67 4.97 3.27 12.49
CA PHE A 67 6.07 2.43 12.02
C PHE A 67 6.07 2.32 10.49
N LEU A 68 4.91 1.98 9.91
CA LEU A 68 4.78 1.78 8.46
C LEU A 68 5.04 3.07 7.66
N GLN A 69 4.62 4.23 8.17
CA GLN A 69 4.87 5.51 7.51
C GLN A 69 6.34 5.93 7.61
N THR A 70 6.95 5.78 8.78
CA THR A 70 8.37 6.12 9.01
C THR A 70 9.28 5.28 8.13
N HIS A 71 8.95 3.99 7.96
CA HIS A 71 9.75 3.03 7.20
C HIS A 71 9.21 2.79 5.78
N ARG A 72 8.36 3.70 5.24
CA ARG A 72 7.63 3.46 3.98
C ARG A 72 8.53 3.01 2.83
N GLN A 73 9.74 3.55 2.75
CA GLN A 73 10.72 3.26 1.69
C GLN A 73 11.40 1.89 1.86
N ASP A 74 11.44 1.38 3.10
CA ASP A 74 12.12 0.12 3.43
C ASP A 74 11.17 -1.08 3.41
N LEU A 75 9.85 -0.85 3.48
CA LEU A 75 8.84 -1.94 3.55
C LEU A 75 8.95 -2.94 2.40
N ALA A 76 9.25 -2.46 1.18
CA ALA A 76 9.44 -3.35 0.04
C ALA A 76 10.66 -4.27 0.22
N CYS A 77 11.76 -3.75 0.76
CA CYS A 77 12.96 -4.53 1.08
C CYS A 77 12.71 -5.51 2.22
N ILE A 78 12.00 -5.09 3.27
CA ILE A 78 11.56 -5.94 4.38
C ILE A 78 10.77 -7.14 3.86
N ILE A 79 9.80 -6.93 2.97
CA ILE A 79 9.01 -8.04 2.39
C ILE A 79 9.89 -8.91 1.49
N LYS A 80 10.81 -8.31 0.73
CA LYS A 80 11.64 -9.06 -0.23
C LYS A 80 12.68 -9.94 0.46
N HIS A 81 13.39 -9.37 1.42
CA HIS A 81 14.57 -9.98 2.03
C HIS A 81 14.29 -10.54 3.43
N GLY A 82 13.12 -10.23 3.99
CA GLY A 82 12.82 -10.58 5.37
C GLY A 82 13.51 -9.64 6.37
N THR A 83 13.37 -9.96 7.64
CA THR A 83 14.04 -9.26 8.75
C THR A 83 14.57 -10.27 9.75
N SER A 84 15.65 -9.91 10.43
CA SER A 84 16.19 -10.67 11.56
C SER A 84 16.72 -9.69 12.61
N GLY A 85 16.82 -10.15 13.86
CA GLY A 85 17.26 -9.32 14.98
C GLY A 85 16.11 -8.54 15.65
N GLU A 86 16.49 -7.71 16.63
CA GLU A 86 15.54 -6.96 17.44
C GLU A 86 14.89 -5.82 16.61
N LEU A 87 13.57 -5.76 16.64
CA LEU A 87 12.75 -4.73 16.01
C LEU A 87 11.73 -4.21 17.03
N GLU A 88 11.54 -2.90 17.08
CA GLU A 88 10.51 -2.28 17.89
C GLU A 88 9.34 -1.80 17.02
N VAL A 89 8.13 -2.29 17.31
CA VAL A 89 6.88 -1.91 16.64
C VAL A 89 5.82 -1.66 17.71
N ALA A 90 5.12 -0.53 17.65
CA ALA A 90 4.11 -0.11 18.63
C ALA A 90 4.61 -0.18 20.09
N GLY A 91 5.87 0.21 20.34
CA GLY A 91 6.50 0.19 21.67
C GLY A 91 6.79 -1.21 22.23
N LYS A 92 6.72 -2.25 21.39
CA LYS A 92 7.03 -3.64 21.75
C LYS A 92 8.22 -4.14 20.95
N LYS A 93 9.09 -4.88 21.62
CA LYS A 93 10.26 -5.52 21.02
C LYS A 93 9.89 -6.90 20.47
N PHE A 94 10.35 -7.18 19.26
CA PHE A 94 10.23 -8.45 18.55
C PHE A 94 11.63 -8.89 18.13
N ASN A 95 11.93 -10.19 18.20
CA ASN A 95 13.23 -10.72 17.79
C ASN A 95 13.08 -12.00 16.95
N ASN A 96 11.92 -12.16 16.31
CA ASN A 96 11.65 -13.26 15.40
C ASN A 96 12.02 -12.88 13.98
N THR A 97 12.38 -13.88 13.19
CA THR A 97 12.69 -13.73 11.77
C THR A 97 11.41 -13.62 10.94
N MET A 98 11.30 -12.55 10.14
CA MET A 98 10.36 -12.52 9.01
C MET A 98 11.09 -13.14 7.81
N PRO A 99 10.62 -14.24 7.20
CA PRO A 99 11.31 -14.87 6.10
C PRO A 99 11.27 -14.00 4.83
N ALA A 100 12.31 -14.11 4.01
CA ALA A 100 12.33 -13.52 2.67
C ALA A 100 11.20 -14.08 1.80
N SER A 101 10.72 -13.29 0.85
CA SER A 101 9.66 -13.71 -0.07
C SER A 101 10.12 -13.72 -1.52
N ASN A 102 9.59 -14.68 -2.28
CA ASN A 102 9.77 -14.75 -3.74
C ASN A 102 8.73 -13.92 -4.50
N LEU A 103 8.03 -13.00 -3.82
CA LEU A 103 7.04 -12.13 -4.44
C LEU A 103 7.68 -11.23 -5.50
N SER A 104 6.89 -10.99 -6.55
CA SER A 104 7.23 -10.01 -7.58
C SER A 104 7.04 -8.58 -7.05
N ALA A 105 7.64 -7.59 -7.73
CA ALA A 105 7.47 -6.19 -7.34
C ALA A 105 5.99 -5.76 -7.35
N ILE A 106 5.19 -6.27 -8.30
CA ILE A 106 3.77 -5.96 -8.39
C ILE A 106 2.97 -6.61 -7.25
N ASP A 107 3.29 -7.84 -6.83
CA ASP A 107 2.64 -8.46 -5.68
C ASP A 107 2.97 -7.72 -4.37
N ILE A 108 4.21 -7.23 -4.24
CA ILE A 108 4.62 -6.39 -3.11
C ILE A 108 3.84 -5.07 -3.12
N ALA A 109 3.69 -4.42 -4.27
CA ALA A 109 2.89 -3.21 -4.41
C ALA A 109 1.41 -3.44 -4.05
N TYR A 110 0.84 -4.58 -4.46
CA TYR A 110 -0.51 -4.98 -4.10
C TYR A 110 -0.67 -5.15 -2.58
N VAL A 111 0.18 -5.95 -1.93
CA VAL A 111 0.03 -6.23 -0.50
C VAL A 111 0.26 -4.99 0.37
N LEU A 112 1.23 -4.14 0.03
CA LEU A 112 1.46 -2.88 0.73
C LEU A 112 0.25 -1.94 0.60
N THR A 113 -0.36 -1.89 -0.58
CA THR A 113 -1.59 -1.12 -0.79
C THR A 113 -2.76 -1.67 0.03
N TYR A 114 -2.91 -2.99 0.10
CA TYR A 114 -3.94 -3.63 0.94
C TYR A 114 -3.73 -3.30 2.42
N ILE A 115 -2.49 -3.42 2.94
CA ILE A 115 -2.15 -3.08 4.32
C ILE A 115 -2.47 -1.61 4.60
N ASN A 116 -2.07 -0.71 3.70
CA ASN A 116 -2.33 0.71 3.90
C ASN A 116 -3.83 1.04 3.88
N THR A 117 -4.59 0.47 2.96
CA THR A 117 -5.97 0.90 2.70
C THR A 117 -7.01 0.11 3.50
N LYS A 118 -6.87 -1.21 3.60
CA LYS A 118 -7.88 -2.07 4.24
C LYS A 118 -7.60 -2.32 5.71
N ILE A 119 -6.33 -2.49 6.10
CA ILE A 119 -5.94 -2.63 7.51
C ILE A 119 -5.87 -1.26 8.18
N ASN A 120 -5.20 -0.30 7.54
CA ASN A 120 -4.87 1.00 8.15
C ASN A 120 -5.76 2.18 7.72
N LYS A 121 -6.77 1.96 6.87
CA LYS A 121 -7.71 3.00 6.39
C LYS A 121 -7.06 4.21 5.69
N GLY A 122 -5.82 4.05 5.23
CA GLY A 122 -5.16 5.00 4.34
C GLY A 122 -5.85 5.05 2.97
N LYS A 123 -5.54 6.09 2.19
CA LYS A 123 -6.15 6.31 0.86
C LYS A 123 -5.17 6.11 -0.29
N ASN A 124 -3.87 6.04 0.03
CA ASN A 124 -2.82 6.10 -0.99
C ASN A 124 -2.42 4.70 -1.45
N LEU A 125 -2.20 4.60 -2.75
CA LEU A 125 -1.53 3.49 -3.42
C LEU A 125 -0.06 3.39 -3.00
N TYR A 126 0.51 2.18 -3.05
CA TYR A 126 1.95 1.97 -3.24
C TYR A 126 2.21 1.75 -4.73
N PRO A 127 2.67 2.77 -5.48
CA PRO A 127 2.90 2.63 -6.92
C PRO A 127 3.95 1.56 -7.22
N LEU A 128 3.74 0.78 -8.28
CA LEU A 128 4.72 -0.22 -8.71
C LEU A 128 6.12 0.40 -8.92
N GLU A 129 6.17 1.56 -9.55
CA GLU A 129 7.43 2.29 -9.81
C GLU A 129 8.20 2.62 -8.52
N ASP A 130 7.50 3.05 -7.47
CA ASP A 130 8.10 3.34 -6.16
C ASP A 130 8.64 2.06 -5.52
N VAL A 131 7.88 0.96 -5.63
CA VAL A 131 8.28 -0.35 -5.10
C VAL A 131 9.50 -0.87 -5.85
N GLU A 132 9.51 -0.82 -7.18
CA GLU A 132 10.66 -1.22 -8.00
C GLU A 132 11.90 -0.38 -7.70
N LYS A 133 11.73 0.93 -7.52
CA LYS A 133 12.82 1.83 -7.11
C LYS A 133 13.38 1.45 -5.75
N SER A 134 12.49 1.17 -4.78
CA SER A 134 12.89 0.73 -3.43
C SER A 134 13.64 -0.60 -3.50
N LEU A 135 13.14 -1.57 -4.26
CA LEU A 135 13.76 -2.89 -4.44
C LEU A 135 15.15 -2.83 -5.08
N LYS A 136 15.39 -1.89 -5.99
CA LYS A 136 16.73 -1.65 -6.57
C LYS A 136 17.70 -1.05 -5.57
N GLY A 137 17.19 -0.36 -4.55
CA GLY A 137 17.96 0.34 -3.53
C GLY A 137 18.11 -0.42 -2.22
N CYS A 138 17.63 -1.67 -2.12
CA CYS A 138 17.82 -2.48 -0.92
C CYS A 138 19.32 -2.65 -0.66
N LYS A 139 19.74 -2.30 0.55
CA LYS A 139 21.12 -2.44 1.02
C LYS A 139 21.32 -3.79 1.70
#